data_AF-A0A7Y4TZ14-F1
#
_entry.id   AF-A0A7Y4TZ14-F1
#
_cell.length_a   1.000
_cell.length_b   1.000
_cell.length_c   1.000
_cell.angle_alpha   90.00
_cell.angle_beta   90.00
_cell.angle_gamma   90.00
#
_symmetry.space_group_name_H-M   'P 1'
#
loop_
_entity.id
_entity.type
_entity.pdbx_description
1 polymer ?
#
loop_
_entity_poly.entity_id
_entity_poly.type
_entity_poly.pdbx_seq_one_letter_code
_entity_poly.pdbx_strand_id
1 'polypeptide(L)'
;MIGELGQPTTHERRIFVVTDATEAMVGFITYVPVWGERPGYLHDLTRRVPTAPTGAMELCNATAIERFLAEAVEHLHFGFTPFIIDSAATPRESRFLAWVVRLLGTYGSVIYPAQSQVQYKLKWGPTIIEREWLALQPPSLRAIVDLLVLTRSV
;
A
#
# COMPACT_ATOMS: atom_id res chain seq x y z
N MET A 1 -12.10 7.88 13.67
CA MET A 1 -11.08 8.00 12.58
C MET A 1 -11.54 9.12 11.64
N ILE A 2 -10.67 9.86 10.94
CA ILE A 2 -11.13 11.04 10.16
C ILE A 2 -12.14 10.58 9.08
N GLY A 3 -13.42 11.00 9.21
CA GLY A 3 -14.51 10.79 8.23
C GLY A 3 -15.57 9.70 8.52
N GLU A 4 -16.02 9.48 9.75
CA GLU A 4 -16.90 8.34 10.12
C GLU A 4 -18.40 8.49 9.80
N LEU A 5 -18.96 7.48 9.11
CA LEU A 5 -20.24 6.85 9.48
C LEU A 5 -19.99 5.35 9.65
N GLY A 6 -20.25 4.83 10.85
CA GLY A 6 -19.97 3.46 11.26
C GLY A 6 -18.54 3.32 11.79
N GLN A 7 -18.42 2.95 13.06
CA GLN A 7 -17.14 2.44 13.57
C GLN A 7 -16.96 1.07 12.91
N PRO A 8 -15.84 0.79 12.22
CA PRO A 8 -15.53 -0.58 11.84
C PRO A 8 -15.55 -1.38 13.14
N THR A 9 -16.49 -2.30 13.28
CA THR A 9 -16.45 -3.19 14.43
C THR A 9 -15.10 -3.91 14.35
N THR A 10 -14.39 -4.03 15.48
CA THR A 10 -13.05 -4.65 15.52
C THR A 10 -13.03 -6.04 14.87
N HIS A 11 -14.20 -6.67 14.73
CA HIS A 11 -14.46 -7.96 14.11
C HIS A 11 -14.30 -8.01 12.58
N GLU A 12 -14.30 -6.90 11.86
CA GLU A 12 -14.13 -6.92 10.40
C GLU A 12 -12.67 -6.87 9.98
N ARG A 13 -11.80 -6.26 10.79
CA ARG A 13 -10.35 -6.29 10.56
C ARG A 13 -9.83 -7.71 10.78
N ARG A 14 -8.97 -8.18 9.87
CA ARG A 14 -8.26 -9.46 10.02
C ARG A 14 -6.81 -9.18 10.39
N ILE A 15 -6.27 -9.96 11.32
CA ILE A 15 -4.87 -9.87 11.72
C ILE A 15 -4.28 -11.26 11.60
N PHE A 16 -3.25 -11.39 10.76
CA PHE A 16 -2.46 -12.60 10.64
C PHE A 16 -1.14 -12.35 11.35
N VAL A 17 -0.78 -13.27 12.24
CA VAL A 17 0.43 -13.17 13.06
C VAL A 17 1.37 -14.28 12.64
N VAL A 18 2.66 -13.96 12.53
CA VAL A 18 3.72 -14.95 12.34
C VAL A 18 4.48 -15.10 13.65
N THR A 19 4.61 -16.35 14.09
CA THR A 19 5.37 -16.74 15.28
C THR A 19 6.62 -17.52 14.88
N ASP A 20 7.63 -17.50 15.73
CA ASP A 20 8.78 -18.39 15.60
C ASP A 20 8.52 -19.79 16.20
N ALA A 21 9.54 -20.65 16.20
CA ALA A 21 9.46 -22.02 16.73
C ALA A 21 9.23 -22.09 18.25
N THR A 22 9.39 -20.98 18.97
CA THR A 22 9.09 -20.83 20.40
C THR A 22 7.72 -20.21 20.65
N GLU A 23 6.92 -20.03 19.59
CA GLU A 23 5.62 -19.36 19.59
C GLU A 23 5.68 -17.85 19.87
N ALA A 24 6.88 -17.24 19.86
CA ALA A 24 7.02 -15.81 20.03
C ALA A 24 6.61 -15.06 18.75
N MET A 25 5.83 -13.99 18.88
CA MET A 25 5.41 -13.17 17.73
C MET A 25 6.63 -12.44 17.12
N VAL A 26 6.88 -12.70 15.84
CA VAL A 26 7.97 -12.05 15.08
C VAL A 26 7.44 -11.06 14.04
N GLY A 27 6.13 -11.04 13.77
CA GLY A 27 5.52 -10.07 12.87
C GLY A 27 4.02 -10.28 12.70
N PHE A 28 3.39 -9.36 11.99
CA PHE A 28 1.98 -9.44 11.65
C PHE A 28 1.66 -8.64 10.38
N ILE A 29 0.52 -8.99 9.78
CA ILE A 29 -0.14 -8.24 8.72
C ILE A 29 -1.60 -8.00 9.13
N THR A 30 -2.06 -6.76 8.97
CA THR A 30 -3.48 -6.42 9.13
C THR A 30 -4.14 -6.20 7.79
N TYR A 31 -5.40 -6.63 7.70
CA TYR A 31 -6.25 -6.43 6.55
C TYR A 31 -7.54 -5.74 6.96
N VAL A 32 -7.88 -4.66 6.27
CA VAL A 32 -9.11 -3.90 6.50
C VAL A 32 -10.11 -4.15 5.38
N PRO A 33 -11.41 -4.26 5.68
CA PRO A 33 -12.42 -4.47 4.65
C PRO A 33 -12.43 -3.32 3.63
N VAL A 34 -12.64 -3.67 2.37
CA VAL A 34 -12.90 -2.73 1.27
C VAL A 34 -14.30 -3.01 0.74
N TRP A 35 -15.08 -1.95 0.59
CA TRP A 35 -16.42 -1.98 0.03
C TRP A 35 -16.45 -1.26 -1.32
N GLY A 36 -17.56 -1.37 -2.05
CA GLY A 36 -17.76 -0.73 -3.35
C GLY A 36 -17.69 -1.71 -4.50
N GLU A 37 -17.20 -1.26 -5.66
CA GLU A 37 -17.20 -2.06 -6.91
C GLU A 37 -16.33 -3.31 -6.85
N ARG A 38 -15.28 -3.31 -6.01
CA ARG A 38 -14.37 -4.44 -5.83
C ARG A 38 -14.25 -4.80 -4.35
N PRO A 39 -15.30 -5.42 -3.78
CA PRO A 39 -15.32 -5.75 -2.36
C PRO A 39 -14.26 -6.79 -2.03
N GLY A 40 -13.68 -6.68 -0.85
CA GLY A 40 -12.60 -7.56 -0.42
C GLY A 40 -11.83 -7.01 0.78
N TYR A 41 -10.51 -7.17 0.76
CA TYR A 41 -9.64 -6.69 1.83
C TYR A 41 -8.45 -5.89 1.30
N LEU A 42 -8.03 -4.87 2.05
CA LEU A 42 -6.82 -4.10 1.84
C LEU A 42 -5.73 -4.57 2.78
N HIS A 43 -4.59 -4.97 2.24
CA HIS A 43 -3.35 -5.22 2.95
C HIS A 43 -2.81 -3.88 3.48
N ASP A 44 -3.13 -3.58 4.75
CA ASP A 44 -2.97 -2.26 5.38
C ASP A 44 -1.58 -2.12 6.03
N LEU A 45 -1.40 -2.77 7.18
CA LEU A 45 -0.20 -2.63 8.00
C LEU A 45 0.60 -3.93 8.06
N THR A 46 1.87 -3.85 7.68
CA THR A 46 2.88 -4.91 7.87
C THR A 46 3.94 -4.44 8.85
N ARG A 47 4.20 -5.22 9.89
CA ARG A 47 5.29 -4.97 10.84
C ARG A 47 5.96 -6.28 11.22
N ARG A 48 7.27 -6.22 11.47
CA ARG A 48 8.07 -7.35 11.94
C ARG A 48 9.18 -6.87 12.85
N VAL A 49 9.66 -7.76 13.72
CA VAL A 49 10.89 -7.51 14.47
C VAL A 49 12.09 -7.57 13.52
N PRO A 50 13.20 -6.85 13.81
CA PRO A 50 14.39 -6.86 12.93
C PRO A 50 15.00 -8.26 12.74
N THR A 51 14.82 -9.14 13.73
CA THR A 51 15.31 -10.52 13.73
C THR A 51 14.35 -11.52 13.09
N ALA A 52 13.21 -11.05 12.55
CA ALA A 52 12.25 -11.93 11.90
C ALA A 52 12.90 -12.63 10.70
N PRO A 53 12.75 -13.97 10.58
CA PRO A 53 13.34 -14.71 9.48
C PRO A 53 12.95 -14.16 8.10
N THR A 54 13.85 -14.28 7.13
CA THR A 54 13.52 -14.03 5.72
C THR A 54 12.36 -14.93 5.30
N GLY A 55 11.36 -14.38 4.62
CA GLY A 55 10.15 -15.11 4.25
C GLY A 55 9.04 -15.10 5.29
N ALA A 56 9.27 -14.63 6.52
CA ALA A 56 8.23 -14.63 7.56
C ALA A 56 6.99 -13.83 7.17
N MET A 57 7.17 -12.66 6.52
CA MET A 57 6.04 -11.85 6.08
C MET A 57 5.37 -12.42 4.83
N GLU A 58 6.12 -13.08 3.96
CA GLU A 58 5.54 -13.75 2.79
C GLU A 58 4.78 -15.00 3.16
N LEU A 59 5.25 -15.77 4.14
CA LEU A 59 4.46 -16.85 4.74
C LEU A 59 3.16 -16.29 5.31
N CYS A 60 3.24 -15.22 6.11
CA CYS A 60 2.06 -14.57 6.68
C CYS A 60 1.05 -14.11 5.61
N ASN A 61 1.52 -13.50 4.53
CA ASN A 61 0.66 -13.05 3.43
C ASN A 61 0.11 -14.21 2.59
N ALA A 62 0.90 -15.26 2.34
CA ALA A 62 0.45 -16.45 1.64
C ALA A 62 -0.67 -17.16 2.41
N THR A 63 -0.49 -17.34 3.73
CA THR A 63 -1.54 -17.90 4.61
C THR A 63 -2.81 -17.07 4.58
N ALA A 64 -2.69 -15.74 4.56
CA ALA A 64 -3.85 -14.85 4.45
C ALA A 64 -4.56 -15.02 3.10
N ILE A 65 -3.82 -15.08 1.99
CA ILE A 65 -4.36 -15.31 0.65
C ILE A 65 -5.08 -16.66 0.58
N GLU A 66 -4.47 -17.74 1.07
CA GLU A 66 -5.10 -19.07 1.12
C GLU A 66 -6.41 -19.04 1.91
N ARG A 67 -6.42 -18.33 3.04
CA ARG A 67 -7.63 -18.16 3.85
C ARG A 67 -8.70 -17.37 3.10
N PHE A 68 -8.34 -16.28 2.46
CA PHE A 68 -9.25 -15.46 1.66
C PHE A 68 -9.83 -16.21 0.46
N LEU A 69 -9.03 -17.04 -0.20
CA LEU A 69 -9.50 -17.92 -1.27
C LEU A 69 -10.51 -18.95 -0.75
N ALA A 70 -10.23 -19.58 0.40
CA ALA A 70 -11.16 -20.53 1.03
C ALA A 70 -12.47 -19.87 1.47
N GLU A 71 -12.45 -18.58 1.82
CA GLU A 71 -13.62 -17.77 2.15
C GLU A 71 -14.31 -17.15 0.93
N ALA A 72 -13.81 -17.42 -0.29
CA ALA A 72 -14.28 -16.83 -1.54
C ALA A 72 -14.27 -15.27 -1.53
N VAL A 73 -13.27 -14.67 -0.88
CA VAL A 73 -13.00 -13.23 -0.99
C VAL A 73 -12.56 -12.93 -2.42
N GLU A 74 -13.26 -12.00 -3.07
CA GLU A 74 -13.04 -11.70 -4.49
C GLU A 74 -11.77 -10.90 -4.76
N HIS A 75 -11.45 -9.92 -3.90
CA HIS A 75 -10.35 -8.98 -4.13
C HIS A 75 -9.42 -8.85 -2.92
N LEU A 76 -8.12 -8.86 -3.21
CA LEU A 76 -7.08 -8.44 -2.27
C LEU A 76 -6.36 -7.20 -2.85
N HIS A 77 -6.49 -6.08 -2.14
CA HIS A 77 -5.89 -4.81 -2.50
C HIS A 77 -4.54 -4.67 -1.81
N PHE A 78 -3.48 -4.34 -2.55
CA PHE A 78 -2.14 -4.08 -1.98
C PHE A 78 -1.87 -2.60 -1.69
N GLY A 79 -2.89 -1.76 -1.86
CA GLY A 79 -2.83 -0.32 -1.64
C GLY A 79 -1.98 0.43 -2.66
N PHE A 80 -1.82 1.73 -2.41
CA PHE A 80 -1.12 2.66 -3.30
C PHE A 80 0.40 2.53 -3.22
N THR A 81 1.09 2.72 -4.34
CA THR A 81 2.55 2.95 -4.37
C THR A 81 2.84 4.27 -5.11
N PRO A 82 3.30 5.31 -4.39
CA PRO A 82 3.54 6.63 -4.99
C PRO A 82 4.76 6.63 -5.91
N PHE A 83 4.86 7.70 -6.71
CA PHE A 83 6.02 8.06 -7.52
C PHE A 83 6.37 7.12 -8.67
N ILE A 84 5.48 6.19 -8.98
CA ILE A 84 5.56 5.33 -10.15
C ILE A 84 4.67 5.93 -11.23
N ILE A 85 5.28 6.52 -12.24
CA ILE A 85 4.58 7.04 -13.41
C ILE A 85 4.73 6.07 -14.55
N ASP A 86 3.60 5.66 -15.10
CA ASP A 86 3.56 4.94 -16.38
C ASP A 86 3.99 5.88 -17.52
N SER A 87 4.64 5.28 -18.51
CA SER A 87 5.13 5.93 -19.73
C SER A 87 4.06 6.67 -20.52
N ALA A 88 2.79 6.24 -20.46
CA ALA A 88 1.69 6.84 -21.20
C ALA A 88 1.18 8.15 -20.56
N ALA A 89 1.52 9.27 -21.18
CA ALA A 89 1.03 10.60 -20.81
C ALA A 89 -0.48 10.72 -21.06
N THR A 90 -1.21 11.37 -20.15
CA THR A 90 -2.66 11.61 -20.33
C THR A 90 -2.95 13.06 -20.70
N PRO A 91 -4.05 13.35 -21.42
CA PRO A 91 -4.28 14.68 -22.00
C PRO A 91 -4.37 15.84 -21.00
N ARG A 92 -4.62 15.56 -19.71
CA ARG A 92 -4.74 16.56 -18.63
C ARG A 92 -3.61 16.48 -17.60
N GLU A 93 -2.54 15.77 -17.91
CA GLU A 93 -1.39 15.63 -17.03
C GLU A 93 -0.57 16.93 -16.98
N SER A 94 -0.29 17.42 -15.78
CA SER A 94 0.68 18.50 -15.59
C SER A 94 2.08 17.96 -15.85
N ARG A 95 2.70 18.37 -16.95
CA ARG A 95 4.07 17.98 -17.30
C ARG A 95 5.10 18.28 -16.20
N PHE A 96 4.90 19.41 -15.51
CA PHE A 96 5.76 19.80 -14.39
C PHE A 96 5.62 18.83 -13.21
N LEU A 97 4.38 18.52 -12.82
CA LEU A 97 4.12 17.58 -11.72
C LEU A 97 4.63 16.17 -12.07
N ALA A 98 4.38 15.71 -13.30
CA ALA A 98 4.87 14.43 -13.79
C ALA A 98 6.40 14.34 -13.71
N TRP A 99 7.09 15.42 -14.10
CA TRP A 99 8.54 15.51 -13.98
C TRP A 99 9.01 15.44 -12.51
N VAL A 100 8.37 16.19 -11.60
CA VAL A 100 8.69 16.16 -10.15
C VAL A 100 8.49 14.75 -9.59
N VAL A 101 7.36 14.11 -9.89
CA VAL A 101 7.04 12.75 -9.42
C VAL A 101 8.04 11.72 -9.97
N ARG A 102 8.46 11.83 -11.23
CA ARG A 102 9.52 10.98 -11.81
C ARG A 102 10.87 11.20 -11.13
N LEU A 103 11.22 12.46 -10.84
CA LEU A 103 12.45 12.80 -10.12
C LEU A 103 12.45 12.18 -8.72
N LEU A 104 11.34 12.30 -7.99
CA LEU A 104 11.16 11.67 -6.67
C LEU A 104 11.20 10.13 -6.76
N GLY A 105 10.59 9.52 -7.77
CA GLY A 105 10.66 8.08 -7.98
C GLY A 105 12.06 7.56 -8.29
N THR A 106 12.89 8.37 -8.95
CA THR A 106 14.26 8.00 -9.36
C THR A 106 15.29 8.22 -8.25
N TYR A 107 15.24 9.37 -7.59
CA TYR A 107 16.26 9.80 -6.62
C TYR A 107 15.76 9.88 -5.18
N GLY A 108 14.45 9.83 -4.97
CA GLY A 108 13.82 9.93 -3.66
C GLY A 108 13.74 8.62 -2.90
N SER A 109 14.58 7.62 -3.17
CA SER A 109 14.57 6.35 -2.41
C SER A 109 14.81 6.54 -0.90
N VAL A 110 15.53 7.62 -0.54
CA VAL A 110 15.73 8.08 0.85
C VAL A 110 14.43 8.63 1.47
N ILE A 111 13.57 9.24 0.65
CA ILE A 111 12.29 9.84 1.06
C ILE A 111 11.20 8.76 1.09
N TYR A 112 11.13 7.92 0.06
CA TYR A 112 10.20 6.82 -0.06
C TYR A 112 10.75 5.71 -0.98
N PRO A 113 10.89 4.46 -0.50
CA PRO A 113 11.43 3.36 -1.31
C PRO A 113 10.34 2.77 -2.24
N ALA A 114 9.85 3.56 -3.20
CA ALA A 114 8.75 3.17 -4.08
C ALA A 114 9.03 1.89 -4.87
N GLN A 115 10.26 1.76 -5.40
CA GLN A 115 10.63 0.63 -6.26
C GLN A 115 10.57 -0.71 -5.52
N SER A 116 11.11 -0.81 -4.30
CA SER A 116 11.05 -2.06 -3.53
C SER A 116 9.61 -2.42 -3.16
N GLN A 117 8.77 -1.42 -2.91
CA GLN A 117 7.36 -1.62 -2.66
C GLN A 117 6.61 -2.13 -3.91
N VAL A 118 6.91 -1.61 -5.10
CA VAL A 118 6.38 -2.17 -6.36
C VAL A 118 6.79 -3.63 -6.53
N GLN A 119 8.08 -3.93 -6.38
CA GLN A 119 8.58 -5.30 -6.55
C GLN A 119 7.92 -6.28 -5.57
N TYR A 120 7.70 -5.85 -4.32
CA TYR A 120 6.96 -6.63 -3.34
C TYR A 120 5.52 -6.92 -3.82
N LYS A 121 4.80 -5.93 -4.35
CA LYS A 121 3.42 -6.11 -4.83
C LYS A 121 3.35 -7.00 -6.07
N LEU A 122 4.28 -6.81 -7.02
CA LEU A 122 4.36 -7.61 -8.25
C LEU A 122 4.61 -9.09 -7.98
N LYS A 123 5.32 -9.44 -6.89
CA LYS A 123 5.53 -10.83 -6.45
C LYS A 123 4.21 -11.62 -6.31
N TRP A 124 3.12 -10.94 -6.00
CA TRP A 124 1.81 -11.56 -5.79
C TRP A 124 0.93 -11.62 -7.04
N GLY A 125 1.46 -11.21 -8.20
CA GLY A 125 0.77 -11.30 -9.49
C GLY A 125 -0.54 -10.50 -9.53
N PRO A 126 -0.52 -9.17 -9.27
CA PRO A 126 -1.73 -8.36 -9.32
C PRO A 126 -2.34 -8.41 -10.73
N THR A 127 -3.62 -8.72 -10.82
CA THR A 127 -4.38 -8.79 -12.07
C THR A 127 -4.91 -7.43 -12.50
N ILE A 128 -5.05 -6.50 -11.55
CA ILE A 128 -5.58 -5.15 -11.76
C ILE A 128 -4.57 -4.17 -11.17
N ILE A 129 -4.12 -3.22 -11.99
CA ILE A 129 -3.24 -2.11 -11.58
C ILE A 129 -3.92 -0.82 -12.02
N GLU A 130 -4.32 -0.01 -11.04
CA GLU A 130 -5.02 1.24 -11.29
C GLU A 130 -4.10 2.45 -11.12
N ARG A 131 -4.41 3.48 -11.90
CA ARG A 131 -3.74 4.77 -11.80
C ARG A 131 -4.47 5.63 -10.77
N GLU A 132 -3.75 6.08 -9.76
CA GLU A 132 -4.24 7.10 -8.83
C GLU A 132 -3.85 8.51 -9.29
N TRP A 133 -4.66 9.49 -8.91
CA TRP A 133 -4.55 10.86 -9.39
C TRP A 133 -4.31 11.82 -8.24
N LEU A 134 -3.38 12.75 -8.42
CA LEU A 134 -3.21 13.89 -7.53
C LEU A 134 -3.92 15.11 -8.12
N ALA A 135 -4.94 15.60 -7.42
CA ALA A 135 -5.61 16.85 -7.74
C ALA A 135 -4.96 18.01 -6.96
N LEU A 136 -4.58 19.08 -7.66
CA LEU A 136 -3.96 20.27 -7.09
C LEU A 136 -4.72 21.52 -7.52
N GLN A 137 -4.99 22.42 -6.58
CA GLN A 137 -5.63 23.71 -6.87
C GLN A 137 -5.16 24.79 -5.88
N PRO A 138 -4.32 25.76 -6.31
CA PRO A 138 -3.51 25.80 -7.54
C PRO A 138 -2.24 24.93 -7.45
N PRO A 139 -1.69 24.45 -8.57
CA PRO A 139 -0.41 23.76 -8.58
C PRO A 139 0.71 24.74 -8.18
N SER A 140 1.34 24.52 -7.03
CA SER A 140 2.46 25.34 -6.55
C SER A 140 3.51 24.48 -5.86
N LEU A 141 4.75 24.97 -5.80
CA LEU A 141 5.82 24.30 -5.03
C LEU A 141 5.43 24.12 -3.56
N ARG A 142 4.70 25.10 -2.99
CA ARG A 142 4.18 25.01 -1.63
C ARG A 142 3.21 23.84 -1.47
N ALA A 143 2.28 23.65 -2.40
CA ALA A 143 1.35 22.51 -2.36
C ALA A 143 2.08 21.15 -2.41
N ILE A 144 3.20 21.08 -3.14
CA ILE A 144 4.06 19.89 -3.16
C ILE A 144 4.76 19.69 -1.81
N VAL A 145 5.30 20.75 -1.21
CA VAL A 145 5.92 20.68 0.13
C VAL A 145 4.89 20.30 1.20
N ASP A 146 3.73 20.93 1.19
CA ASP A 146 2.63 20.64 2.12
C ASP A 146 2.19 19.16 1.99
N LEU A 147 2.13 18.63 0.76
CA LEU A 147 1.87 17.21 0.53
C LEU A 147 2.96 16.33 1.16
N LEU A 148 4.24 16.62 0.93
CA LEU A 148 5.35 15.84 1.49
C LEU A 148 5.36 15.86 3.04
N VAL A 149 5.03 17.00 3.65
CA VAL A 149 4.91 17.14 5.11
C VAL A 149 3.69 16.36 5.62
N LEU A 150 2.54 16.47 4.95
CA LEU A 150 1.32 15.75 5.32
C LEU A 150 1.51 14.23 5.27
N THR A 151 2.24 13.73 4.27
CA THR A 151 2.57 12.31 4.12
C THR A 151 3.75 11.87 4.98
N ARG A 152 4.33 12.78 5.79
CA ARG A 152 5.53 12.53 6.61
C ARG A 152 6.70 11.96 5.81
N SER A 153 6.83 12.42 4.58
CA SER A 153 7.94 12.07 3.70
C SER A 153 9.17 12.95 3.96
N VAL A 154 8.95 14.14 4.55
CA VAL A 154 9.97 15.08 5.07
C VAL A 154 9.50 15.61 6.41
#